data_AF-A0A946XPR7-F1
#
_entry.id   AF-A0A946XPR7-F1
#
_cell.length_a   1.000
_cell.length_b   1.000
_cell.length_c   1.000
_cell.angle_alpha   90.00
_cell.angle_beta   90.00
_cell.angle_gamma   90.00
#
_symmetry.space_group_name_H-M   'P 1'
#
loop_
_entity.id
_entity.type
_entity.pdbx_description
1 polymer ?
#
loop_
_entity_poly.entity_id
_entity_poly.type
_entity_poly.pdbx_seq_one_letter_code
_entity_poly.pdbx_strand_id
1 'polypeptide(L)'
;MSEAGPGLTLIITLVVVALVGVIFFFSRYKKCPSDRILIIYGKTKGRQSSMCLHGGAAFIWPLIQAFEYMDLTPIQIDCPLQGVLDKEGNRVNAPSTFTVGISPDPGGMSRAAERLLGQSLSAIESLASEIIFSQMRLAIGGLNTESINSDRDLLIGKVAKYVERGLTKFGLKLINVNIKDITDDSGYLTALGEWASAGKPEITENVSIPIEPEQKNISSSLTPCEQWHVEGSELQFLDLKDKPIERASVELKVLYGREFTGTTDNEGLVKLG
;
A
#
# COMPACT_ATOMS: atom_id res chain seq x y z
N MET A 1 60.28 5.60 -52.11
CA MET A 1 59.24 6.38 -51.40
C MET A 1 58.79 7.47 -52.36
N SER A 2 57.64 7.30 -52.99
CA SER A 2 57.15 8.25 -54.01
C SER A 2 56.81 9.56 -53.31
N GLU A 3 57.51 10.65 -53.63
CA GLU A 3 57.11 11.99 -53.21
C GLU A 3 55.78 12.31 -53.90
N ALA A 4 54.70 12.13 -53.16
CA ALA A 4 53.41 12.69 -53.53
C ALA A 4 53.61 14.20 -53.74
N GLY A 5 53.33 14.71 -54.94
CA GLY A 5 53.44 16.14 -55.22
C GLY A 5 52.65 16.97 -54.19
N PRO A 6 53.07 18.20 -53.89
CA PRO A 6 52.48 19.02 -52.81
C PRO A 6 50.96 19.25 -52.94
N GLY A 7 50.39 19.12 -54.14
CA GLY A 7 48.94 19.14 -54.35
C GLY A 7 48.22 17.87 -53.84
N LEU A 8 48.83 16.69 -53.98
CA LEU A 8 48.26 15.42 -53.53
C LEU A 8 48.21 15.36 -52.01
N THR A 9 49.26 15.82 -51.32
CA THR A 9 49.30 15.85 -49.85
C THR A 9 48.25 16.79 -49.25
N LEU A 10 47.98 17.93 -49.89
CA LEU A 10 46.97 18.90 -49.45
C LEU A 10 45.54 18.35 -49.63
N ILE A 11 45.27 17.69 -50.76
CA ILE A 11 43.98 17.01 -51.00
C ILE A 11 43.77 15.90 -49.98
N ILE A 12 44.77 15.04 -49.75
CA ILE A 12 44.69 13.97 -48.75
C ILE A 12 44.42 14.55 -47.36
N THR A 13 45.11 15.62 -46.97
CA THR A 13 44.91 16.27 -45.67
C THR A 13 43.50 16.84 -45.52
N LEU A 14 42.98 17.53 -46.53
CA LEU A 14 41.62 18.07 -46.54
C LEU A 14 40.57 16.94 -46.41
N VAL A 15 40.75 15.85 -47.16
CA VAL A 15 39.86 14.69 -47.10
C VAL A 15 39.88 14.03 -45.72
N VAL A 16 41.06 13.90 -45.10
CA VAL A 16 41.18 13.35 -43.75
C VAL A 16 40.50 14.26 -42.72
N VAL A 17 40.69 15.58 -42.80
CA VAL A 17 40.03 16.54 -41.90
C VAL A 17 38.52 16.50 -42.06
N ALA A 18 38.02 16.45 -43.31
CA ALA A 18 36.60 16.33 -43.60
C ALA A 18 36.02 15.02 -43.04
N LEU A 19 36.72 13.90 -43.26
CA LEU A 19 36.29 12.58 -42.77
C LEU A 19 36.26 12.54 -41.23
N VAL A 20 37.30 13.06 -40.57
CA VAL A 20 37.35 13.19 -39.10
C VAL A 20 36.23 14.09 -38.59
N GLY A 21 35.96 15.22 -39.26
CA GLY A 21 34.86 16.12 -38.93
C GLY A 21 33.49 15.45 -39.03
N VAL A 22 33.27 14.66 -40.08
CA VAL A 22 32.04 13.89 -40.28
C VAL A 22 31.87 12.82 -39.20
N ILE A 23 32.91 12.03 -38.93
CA ILE A 23 32.88 11.01 -37.86
C ILE A 23 32.63 11.67 -36.49
N PHE A 24 33.26 12.81 -36.22
CA PHE A 24 33.04 13.56 -35.00
C PHE A 24 31.59 14.00 -34.86
N PHE A 25 31.00 14.56 -35.93
CA PHE A 25 29.59 14.98 -35.95
C PHE A 25 28.63 13.81 -35.68
N PHE A 26 28.81 12.67 -36.37
CA PHE A 26 27.98 11.48 -36.14
C PHE A 26 28.16 10.89 -34.74
N SER A 27 29.37 10.95 -34.17
CA SER A 27 29.62 10.43 -32.81
C SER A 27 28.96 11.26 -31.70
N ARG A 28 28.50 12.49 -32.01
CA ARG A 28 27.75 13.38 -31.10
C ARG A 28 26.24 13.25 -31.22
N TYR A 29 25.74 12.56 -32.24
CA TYR A 29 24.34 12.23 -32.37
C TYR A 29 24.04 10.95 -31.57
N LYS A 30 23.40 11.09 -30.41
CA LYS A 30 23.01 9.95 -29.58
C LYS A 30 21.50 9.71 -29.70
N LYS A 31 21.14 8.46 -29.94
CA LYS A 31 19.76 8.00 -29.98
C LYS A 31 19.39 7.47 -28.59
N CYS A 32 18.23 7.85 -28.09
CA CYS A 32 17.70 7.37 -26.82
C CYS A 32 16.79 6.16 -27.11
N PRO A 33 17.11 4.97 -26.54
CA PRO A 33 16.25 3.81 -26.71
C PRO A 33 14.97 3.96 -25.85
N SER A 34 13.90 3.25 -26.20
CA SER A 34 12.59 3.43 -25.55
C SER A 34 12.52 2.93 -24.10
N ASP A 35 13.44 2.06 -23.69
CA ASP A 35 13.58 1.46 -22.35
C ASP A 35 14.40 2.32 -21.37
N ARG A 36 14.95 3.45 -21.83
CA ARG A 36 15.81 4.33 -21.02
C ARG A 36 15.49 5.79 -21.27
N ILE A 37 15.89 6.64 -20.34
CA ILE A 37 15.88 8.09 -20.53
C ILE A 37 17.30 8.60 -20.69
N LEU A 38 17.48 9.54 -21.62
CA LEU A 38 18.74 10.24 -21.85
C LEU A 38 18.71 11.54 -21.05
N ILE A 39 19.60 11.65 -20.07
CA ILE A 39 19.74 12.82 -19.22
C ILE A 39 20.98 13.57 -19.66
N ILE A 40 20.81 14.79 -20.16
CA ILE A 40 21.89 15.67 -20.60
C ILE A 40 22.06 16.76 -19.55
N TYR A 41 23.27 16.89 -19.01
CA TYR A 41 23.60 17.87 -17.97
C TYR A 41 24.84 18.69 -18.36
N GLY A 42 25.01 19.86 -17.73
CA GLY A 42 26.02 20.85 -18.08
C GLY A 42 25.39 22.15 -18.58
N LYS A 43 25.99 22.80 -19.58
CA LYS A 43 25.47 24.05 -20.16
C LYS A 43 24.31 23.75 -21.10
N THR A 44 23.14 23.51 -20.54
CA THR A 44 21.88 23.34 -21.26
C THR A 44 21.25 24.72 -21.54
N LYS A 45 20.48 24.82 -22.62
CA LYS A 45 19.76 26.05 -22.98
C LYS A 45 18.54 26.18 -22.06
N GLY A 46 18.71 26.80 -20.89
CA GLY A 46 17.61 27.05 -19.95
C GLY A 46 18.07 27.17 -18.50
N ARG A 47 17.12 27.41 -17.59
CA ARG A 47 17.34 27.47 -16.13
C ARG A 47 17.17 26.11 -15.45
N GLN A 48 17.13 25.02 -16.22
CA GLN A 48 16.94 23.65 -15.74
C GLN A 48 18.28 22.96 -15.53
N SER A 49 18.48 22.29 -14.40
CA SER A 49 19.72 21.59 -14.05
C SER A 49 20.07 20.44 -15.00
N SER A 50 19.07 19.84 -15.64
CA SER A 50 19.23 18.73 -16.59
C SER A 50 18.12 18.76 -17.64
N MET A 51 18.45 18.35 -18.86
CA MET A 51 17.50 18.13 -19.95
C MET A 51 17.25 16.63 -20.06
N CYS A 52 16.02 16.20 -19.76
CA CYS A 52 15.62 14.80 -19.81
C CYS A 52 14.85 14.52 -21.10
N LEU A 53 15.26 13.46 -21.81
CA LEU A 53 14.62 13.02 -23.04
C LEU A 53 14.22 11.56 -22.92
N HIS A 54 12.95 11.29 -23.18
CA HIS A 54 12.38 9.97 -23.32
C HIS A 54 12.19 9.72 -24.82
N GLY A 55 13.03 8.86 -25.40
CA GLY A 55 13.04 8.58 -26.83
C GLY A 55 13.61 9.70 -27.71
N GLY A 56 13.69 9.42 -29.02
CA GLY A 56 14.24 10.34 -30.02
C GLY A 56 15.76 10.38 -30.05
N ALA A 57 16.32 11.51 -30.45
CA ALA A 57 17.75 11.71 -30.52
C ALA A 57 18.14 13.14 -30.14
N ALA A 58 19.31 13.28 -29.55
CA ALA A 58 19.86 14.56 -29.14
C ALA A 58 21.29 14.72 -29.64
N PHE A 59 21.61 15.97 -29.99
CA PHE A 59 22.97 16.37 -30.30
C PHE A 59 23.63 16.89 -29.02
N ILE A 60 24.68 16.20 -28.57
CA ILE A 60 25.38 16.51 -27.31
C ILE A 60 26.69 17.23 -27.63
N TRP A 61 26.89 18.40 -27.06
CA TRP A 61 28.10 19.19 -27.25
C TRP A 61 29.22 18.73 -26.28
N PRO A 62 30.28 18.04 -26.75
CA PRO A 62 31.18 17.27 -25.90
C PRO A 62 32.01 18.10 -24.92
N LEU A 63 32.21 19.39 -25.18
CA LEU A 63 33.01 20.29 -24.33
C LEU A 63 32.23 20.92 -23.17
N ILE A 64 30.89 21.00 -23.26
CA ILE A 64 30.06 21.74 -22.30
C ILE A 64 28.86 20.93 -21.79
N GLN A 65 28.61 19.75 -22.36
CA GLN A 65 27.50 18.87 -22.03
C GLN A 65 28.02 17.44 -21.86
N ALA A 66 27.54 16.80 -20.80
CA ALA A 66 27.69 15.38 -20.55
C ALA A 66 26.31 14.71 -20.62
N PHE A 67 26.29 13.40 -20.78
CA PHE A 67 25.07 12.63 -20.87
C PHE A 67 25.18 11.35 -20.04
N GLU A 68 24.05 10.92 -19.51
CA GLU A 68 23.92 9.66 -18.78
C GLU A 68 22.57 9.02 -19.10
N TYR A 69 22.52 7.69 -19.03
CA TYR A 69 21.30 6.94 -19.23
C TYR A 69 20.75 6.49 -17.89
N MET A 70 19.43 6.56 -17.75
CA MET A 70 18.72 6.01 -16.62
C MET A 70 17.64 5.05 -17.12
N ASP A 71 17.60 3.86 -16.54
CA ASP A 71 16.73 2.78 -17.01
C ASP A 71 15.30 2.96 -16.48
N LEU A 72 14.30 2.73 -17.33
CA LEU A 72 12.87 2.84 -16.97
C LEU A 72 12.28 1.51 -16.46
N THR A 73 13.12 0.49 -16.27
CA THR A 73 12.69 -0.85 -15.87
C THR A 73 12.03 -0.80 -14.47
N PRO A 74 10.84 -1.41 -14.31
CA PRO A 74 10.17 -1.46 -13.02
C PRO A 74 10.94 -2.34 -12.03
N ILE A 75 10.91 -1.94 -10.76
CA ILE A 75 11.51 -2.63 -9.62
C ILE A 75 10.37 -3.10 -8.72
N GLN A 76 10.44 -4.35 -8.29
CA GLN A 76 9.50 -4.92 -7.32
C GLN A 76 10.10 -4.84 -5.92
N ILE A 77 9.33 -4.33 -4.97
CA ILE A 77 9.75 -4.11 -3.59
C ILE A 77 8.75 -4.81 -2.68
N ASP A 78 9.26 -5.72 -1.86
CA ASP A 78 8.48 -6.39 -0.83
C ASP A 78 8.54 -5.61 0.49
N CYS A 79 7.37 -5.32 1.03
CA CYS A 79 7.15 -4.51 2.22
C CYS A 79 6.29 -5.30 3.23
N PRO A 80 6.93 -6.13 4.07
CA PRO A 80 6.24 -6.81 5.16
C PRO A 80 5.97 -5.83 6.30
N LEU A 81 4.81 -5.19 6.28
CA LEU A 81 4.41 -4.30 7.36
C LEU A 81 3.91 -5.12 8.56
N GLN A 82 4.52 -4.91 9.73
CA GLN A 82 4.20 -5.65 10.96
C GLN A 82 3.93 -4.72 12.14
N GLY A 83 2.94 -5.06 12.97
CA GLY A 83 2.65 -4.45 14.26
C GLY A 83 2.29 -2.97 14.20
N VAL A 84 1.74 -2.51 13.07
CA VAL A 84 1.31 -1.11 12.92
C VAL A 84 -0.03 -0.91 13.57
N LEU A 85 -0.17 0.19 14.30
CA LEU A 85 -1.42 0.57 14.93
C LEU A 85 -2.35 1.20 13.90
N ASP A 86 -3.57 0.68 13.84
CA ASP A 86 -4.67 1.32 13.13
C ASP A 86 -5.25 2.48 13.97
N LYS A 87 -6.35 3.08 13.50
CA LYS A 87 -6.99 4.20 14.20
C LYS A 87 -7.60 3.82 15.56
N GLU A 88 -7.95 2.56 15.75
CA GLU A 88 -8.57 2.03 16.98
C GLU A 88 -7.52 1.49 17.96
N GLY A 89 -6.25 1.47 17.58
CA GLY A 89 -5.15 0.98 18.39
C GLY A 89 -4.92 -0.52 18.28
N ASN A 90 -5.55 -1.19 17.31
CA ASN A 90 -5.30 -2.59 16.99
C ASN A 90 -3.99 -2.74 16.23
N ARG A 91 -3.24 -3.80 16.53
CA ARG A 91 -2.02 -4.14 15.79
C ARG A 91 -2.39 -4.93 14.54
N VAL A 92 -2.03 -4.38 13.39
CA VAL A 92 -2.32 -4.95 12.08
C VAL A 92 -1.02 -5.26 11.33
N ASN A 93 -0.99 -6.42 10.70
CA ASN A 93 0.06 -6.89 9.82
C ASN A 93 -0.50 -6.94 8.39
N ALA A 94 0.15 -6.23 7.47
CA ALA A 94 -0.29 -6.12 6.07
C ALA A 94 0.91 -6.35 5.14
N PRO A 95 1.24 -7.62 4.83
CA PRO A 95 2.30 -7.92 3.89
C PRO A 95 1.90 -7.43 2.49
N SER A 96 2.75 -6.62 1.87
CA SER A 96 2.46 -5.99 0.58
C SER A 96 3.68 -5.96 -0.32
N THR A 97 3.42 -5.98 -1.62
CA THR A 97 4.42 -5.94 -2.68
C THR A 97 4.08 -4.77 -3.60
N PHE A 98 5.06 -3.92 -3.88
CA PHE A 98 4.90 -2.73 -4.71
C PHE A 98 5.76 -2.85 -5.95
N THR A 99 5.20 -2.49 -7.10
CA THR A 99 5.98 -2.31 -8.33
C THR A 99 6.14 -0.82 -8.57
N VAL A 100 7.38 -0.35 -8.50
CA VAL A 100 7.74 1.06 -8.67
C VAL A 100 8.66 1.23 -9.87
N GLY A 101 8.63 2.39 -10.51
CA GLY A 101 9.55 2.71 -11.59
C GLY A 101 9.78 4.21 -11.66
N ILE A 102 10.67 4.65 -12.55
CA ILE A 102 10.85 6.08 -12.80
C ILE A 102 9.65 6.59 -13.61
N SER A 103 9.14 7.76 -13.24
CA SER A 103 8.05 8.41 -13.98
C SER A 103 8.55 8.88 -15.36
N PRO A 104 7.87 8.50 -16.46
CA PRO A 104 8.21 8.99 -17.81
C PRO A 104 7.71 10.42 -18.06
N ASP A 105 7.04 11.05 -17.09
CA ASP A 105 6.53 12.41 -17.21
C ASP A 105 7.70 13.42 -17.11
N PRO A 106 7.69 14.55 -17.85
CA PRO A 106 8.80 15.52 -17.81
C PRO A 106 9.16 16.01 -16.41
N GLY A 107 8.15 16.23 -15.56
CA GLY A 107 8.36 16.62 -14.17
C GLY A 107 8.90 15.49 -13.29
N GLY A 108 8.51 14.25 -13.56
CA GLY A 108 9.01 13.06 -12.87
C GLY A 108 10.47 12.77 -13.24
N MET A 109 10.78 12.77 -14.54
CA MET A 109 12.13 12.58 -15.06
C MET A 109 13.11 13.62 -14.52
N SER A 110 12.73 14.91 -14.46
CA SER A 110 13.60 15.96 -13.90
C SER A 110 13.92 15.71 -12.42
N ARG A 111 12.94 15.29 -11.62
CA ARG A 111 13.17 14.98 -10.19
C ARG A 111 14.01 13.74 -9.99
N ALA A 112 13.81 12.72 -10.83
CA ALA A 112 14.60 11.49 -10.82
C ALA A 112 16.06 11.78 -11.23
N ALA A 113 16.28 12.58 -12.27
CA ALA A 113 17.60 13.00 -12.71
C ALA A 113 18.36 13.80 -11.63
N GLU A 114 17.66 14.61 -10.84
CA GLU A 114 18.29 15.39 -9.75
C GLU A 114 18.67 14.54 -8.53
N ARG A 115 17.89 13.50 -8.22
CA ARG A 115 17.98 12.78 -6.93
C ARG A 115 18.52 11.36 -7.03
N LEU A 116 18.31 10.70 -8.17
CA LEU A 116 18.57 9.27 -8.37
C LEU A 116 19.66 9.01 -9.41
N LEU A 117 20.08 10.03 -10.17
CA LEU A 117 21.16 9.86 -11.16
C LEU A 117 22.47 9.45 -10.48
N GLY A 118 23.15 8.46 -11.04
CA GLY A 118 24.38 7.88 -10.47
C GLY A 118 24.18 6.99 -9.24
N GLN A 119 22.95 6.79 -8.74
CA GLN A 119 22.68 5.85 -7.66
C GLN A 119 22.65 4.40 -8.16
N SER A 120 23.06 3.45 -7.32
CA SER A 120 22.91 2.03 -7.64
C SER A 120 21.43 1.62 -7.58
N LEU A 121 21.06 0.57 -8.33
CA LEU A 121 19.71 0.03 -8.31
C LEU A 121 19.25 -0.35 -6.89
N SER A 122 20.17 -0.94 -6.10
CA SER A 122 19.92 -1.30 -4.70
C SER A 122 19.68 -0.08 -3.80
N ALA A 123 20.34 1.04 -4.04
CA ALA A 123 20.12 2.26 -3.28
C ALA A 123 18.74 2.87 -3.59
N ILE A 124 18.32 2.83 -4.86
CA ILE A 124 16.99 3.27 -5.28
C ILE A 124 15.92 2.37 -4.66
N GLU A 125 16.13 1.06 -4.65
CA GLU A 125 15.24 0.08 -4.01
C GLU A 125 15.09 0.35 -2.50
N SER A 126 16.21 0.52 -1.78
CA SER A 126 16.19 0.83 -0.34
C SER A 126 15.46 2.15 -0.06
N LEU A 127 15.76 3.20 -0.83
CA LEU A 127 15.11 4.50 -0.70
C LEU A 127 13.60 4.39 -0.94
N ALA A 128 13.19 3.68 -1.99
CA ALA A 128 11.78 3.48 -2.29
C ALA A 128 11.08 2.65 -1.21
N SER A 129 11.73 1.60 -0.69
CA SER A 129 11.24 0.79 0.42
C SER A 129 10.99 1.63 1.67
N GLU A 130 11.95 2.44 2.10
CA GLU A 130 11.80 3.34 3.26
C GLU A 130 10.64 4.32 3.10
N ILE A 131 10.47 4.91 1.91
CA ILE A 131 9.35 5.81 1.62
C ILE A 131 8.02 5.05 1.69
N ILE A 132 7.94 3.87 1.06
CA ILE A 132 6.74 3.04 1.07
C ILE A 132 6.36 2.68 2.51
N PHE A 133 7.30 2.18 3.32
CA PHE A 133 7.07 1.87 4.73
C PHE A 133 6.54 3.08 5.51
N SER A 134 7.16 4.25 5.31
CA SER A 134 6.73 5.49 5.97
C SER A 134 5.31 5.90 5.57
N GLN A 135 4.98 5.85 4.27
CA GLN A 135 3.65 6.23 3.79
C GLN A 135 2.57 5.20 4.15
N MET A 136 2.91 3.91 4.15
CA MET A 136 2.03 2.83 4.57
C MET A 136 1.63 2.97 6.04
N ARG A 137 2.59 3.30 6.91
CA ARG A 137 2.31 3.56 8.33
C ARG A 137 1.29 4.68 8.53
N LEU A 138 1.40 5.75 7.73
CA LEU A 138 0.44 6.87 7.76
C LEU A 138 -0.93 6.47 7.18
N ALA A 139 -0.95 5.64 6.14
CA ALA A 139 -2.18 5.20 5.51
C ALA A 139 -3.01 4.30 6.45
N ILE A 140 -2.35 3.34 7.12
CA ILE A 140 -3.01 2.37 8.00
C ILE A 140 -3.44 3.01 9.32
N GLY A 141 -2.62 3.90 9.90
CA GLY A 141 -3.00 4.61 11.13
C GLY A 141 -4.24 5.51 10.99
N GLY A 142 -4.67 5.82 9.76
CA GLY A 142 -5.90 6.57 9.48
C GLY A 142 -7.12 5.72 9.19
N LEU A 143 -7.00 4.39 9.19
CA LEU A 143 -8.06 3.44 8.84
C LEU A 143 -8.51 2.64 10.06
N ASN A 144 -9.77 2.20 10.03
CA ASN A 144 -10.36 1.29 11.02
C ASN A 144 -10.27 -0.14 10.50
N THR A 145 -10.24 -1.12 11.41
CA THR A 145 -10.11 -2.54 11.06
C THR A 145 -11.27 -3.04 10.19
N GLU A 146 -12.51 -2.58 10.42
CA GLU A 146 -13.66 -3.01 9.63
C GLU A 146 -13.61 -2.45 8.20
N SER A 147 -13.12 -1.22 8.02
CA SER A 147 -12.95 -0.60 6.70
C SER A 147 -11.84 -1.27 5.89
N ILE A 148 -10.85 -1.86 6.56
CA ILE A 148 -9.77 -2.63 5.93
C ILE A 148 -10.33 -3.93 5.31
N ASN A 149 -11.26 -4.59 6.01
CA ASN A 149 -11.82 -5.87 5.56
C ASN A 149 -13.03 -5.72 4.61
N SER A 150 -13.86 -4.68 4.79
CA SER A 150 -15.12 -4.53 4.04
C SER A 150 -14.92 -4.16 2.57
N ASP A 151 -13.91 -3.33 2.26
CA ASP A 151 -13.63 -2.86 0.89
C ASP A 151 -12.13 -2.84 0.59
N ARG A 152 -11.61 -3.98 0.10
CA ARG A 152 -10.20 -4.14 -0.27
C ARG A 152 -9.75 -3.14 -1.34
N ASP A 153 -10.61 -2.83 -2.30
CA ASP A 153 -10.30 -1.87 -3.37
C ASP A 153 -10.15 -0.44 -2.84
N LEU A 154 -10.97 -0.07 -1.85
CA LEU A 154 -10.89 1.23 -1.19
C LEU A 154 -9.59 1.36 -0.38
N LEU A 155 -9.17 0.28 0.29
CA LEU A 155 -7.87 0.20 0.94
C LEU A 155 -6.73 0.39 -0.06
N ILE A 156 -6.72 -0.39 -1.15
CA ILE A 156 -5.68 -0.31 -2.20
C ILE A 156 -5.61 1.11 -2.76
N GLY A 157 -6.75 1.74 -3.07
CA GLY A 157 -6.80 3.11 -3.58
C GLY A 157 -6.25 4.14 -2.60
N LYS A 158 -6.58 4.04 -1.31
CA LYS A 158 -6.05 4.93 -0.27
C LYS A 158 -4.55 4.74 -0.08
N VAL A 159 -4.10 3.50 0.09
CA VAL A 159 -2.69 3.15 0.23
C VAL A 159 -1.87 3.65 -0.97
N ALA A 160 -2.34 3.37 -2.19
CA ALA A 160 -1.71 3.82 -3.41
C ALA A 160 -1.54 5.35 -3.41
N LYS A 161 -2.57 6.11 -3.02
CA LYS A 161 -2.52 7.58 -2.97
C LYS A 161 -1.47 8.12 -1.99
N TYR A 162 -1.30 7.49 -0.82
CA TYR A 162 -0.27 7.90 0.15
C TYR A 162 1.13 7.57 -0.36
N VAL A 163 1.32 6.35 -0.86
CA VAL A 163 2.61 5.88 -1.40
C VAL A 163 3.02 6.71 -2.62
N GLU A 164 2.11 6.94 -3.57
CA GLU A 164 2.34 7.74 -4.77
C GLU A 164 2.75 9.18 -4.43
N ARG A 165 2.13 9.80 -3.41
CA ARG A 165 2.52 11.14 -2.93
C ARG A 165 3.95 11.18 -2.41
N GLY A 166 4.40 10.12 -1.76
CA GLY A 166 5.78 9.97 -1.29
C GLY A 166 6.77 9.81 -2.45
N LEU A 167 6.50 8.83 -3.33
CA LEU A 167 7.36 8.46 -4.46
C LEU A 167 7.51 9.59 -5.50
N THR A 168 6.43 10.33 -5.78
CA THR A 168 6.40 11.41 -6.78
C THR A 168 7.40 12.54 -6.48
N LYS A 169 7.78 12.74 -5.21
CA LYS A 169 8.78 13.74 -4.81
C LYS A 169 10.19 13.40 -5.29
N PHE A 170 10.47 12.11 -5.49
CA PHE A 170 11.76 11.60 -5.95
C PHE A 170 11.76 11.27 -7.46
N GLY A 171 10.63 11.49 -8.14
CA GLY A 171 10.48 11.13 -9.56
C GLY A 171 10.13 9.67 -9.80
N LEU A 172 9.74 8.94 -8.74
CA LEU A 172 9.26 7.56 -8.81
C LEU A 172 7.74 7.55 -9.00
N LYS A 173 7.27 6.59 -9.80
CA LYS A 173 5.87 6.31 -10.07
C LYS A 173 5.51 4.92 -9.53
N LEU A 174 4.35 4.86 -8.89
CA LEU A 174 3.74 3.60 -8.50
C LEU A 174 3.06 2.99 -9.73
N ILE A 175 3.44 1.76 -10.09
CA ILE A 175 2.89 1.04 -11.24
C ILE A 175 1.82 0.05 -10.76
N ASN A 176 2.12 -0.69 -9.69
CA ASN A 176 1.21 -1.67 -9.13
C ASN A 176 1.37 -1.81 -7.61
N VAL A 177 0.29 -2.21 -6.95
CA VAL A 177 0.25 -2.58 -5.53
C VAL A 177 -0.41 -3.94 -5.42
N ASN A 178 0.22 -4.85 -4.70
CA ASN A 178 -0.36 -6.12 -4.32
C ASN A 178 -0.34 -6.23 -2.80
N ILE A 179 -1.51 -6.27 -2.16
CA ILE A 179 -1.65 -6.45 -0.72
C ILE A 179 -2.07 -7.90 -0.50
N LYS A 180 -1.33 -8.67 0.30
CA LYS A 180 -1.71 -10.05 0.70
C LYS A 180 -2.74 -10.00 1.84
N ASP A 181 -3.11 -11.15 2.38
CA ASP A 181 -4.08 -11.23 3.47
C ASP A 181 -3.58 -10.46 4.70
N ILE A 182 -4.50 -9.71 5.30
CA ILE A 182 -4.26 -8.82 6.42
C ILE A 182 -4.63 -9.59 7.69
N THR A 183 -3.70 -9.59 8.64
CA THR A 183 -3.88 -10.31 9.91
C THR A 183 -3.74 -9.33 11.06
N ASP A 184 -4.49 -9.53 12.13
CA ASP A 184 -4.33 -8.81 13.39
C ASP A 184 -3.64 -9.68 14.44
N ASP A 185 -3.06 -9.05 15.46
CA ASP A 185 -2.47 -9.79 16.59
C ASP A 185 -3.56 -10.31 17.55
N SER A 186 -4.78 -9.78 17.48
CA SER A 186 -5.92 -10.14 18.34
C SER A 186 -6.74 -11.34 17.82
N GLY A 187 -6.56 -11.75 16.56
CA GLY A 187 -7.35 -12.81 15.93
C GLY A 187 -8.78 -12.40 15.57
N TYR A 188 -9.13 -11.12 15.65
CA TYR A 188 -10.48 -10.62 15.36
C TYR A 188 -10.83 -10.78 13.86
N LEU A 189 -9.89 -10.48 12.96
CA LEU A 189 -10.08 -10.67 11.52
C LEU A 189 -10.26 -12.15 11.15
N THR A 190 -9.52 -13.04 11.82
CA THR A 190 -9.67 -14.50 11.65
C THR A 190 -11.06 -14.97 12.08
N ALA A 191 -11.51 -14.54 13.28
CA ALA A 191 -12.84 -14.88 13.79
C ALA A 191 -13.97 -14.32 12.91
N LEU A 192 -13.81 -13.10 12.39
CA LEU A 192 -14.77 -12.48 11.48
C LEU A 192 -14.85 -13.25 10.14
N GLY A 193 -13.70 -13.67 9.60
CA GLY A 193 -13.64 -14.47 8.39
C GLY A 193 -14.30 -15.84 8.55
N GLU A 194 -14.06 -16.51 9.69
CA GLU A 194 -14.71 -17.77 10.05
C GLU A 194 -16.23 -17.59 10.23
N TRP A 195 -16.69 -16.55 10.92
CA TRP A 195 -18.11 -16.24 11.10
C TRP A 195 -18.81 -15.92 9.76
N ALA A 196 -18.15 -15.18 8.87
CA ALA A 196 -18.68 -14.90 7.53
C ALA A 196 -18.75 -16.16 6.66
N SER A 197 -17.76 -17.05 6.77
CA SER A 197 -17.68 -18.31 6.01
C SER A 197 -18.63 -19.39 6.53
N ALA A 198 -18.90 -19.41 7.84
CA ALA A 198 -19.84 -20.34 8.46
C ALA A 198 -21.30 -20.09 8.05
N GLY A 199 -21.56 -19.01 7.32
CA GLY A 199 -22.90 -18.54 7.00
C GLY A 199 -23.50 -17.86 8.22
N LYS A 200 -23.89 -16.60 8.07
CA LYS A 200 -24.68 -15.90 9.10
C LYS A 200 -25.84 -16.83 9.48
N PRO A 201 -26.07 -17.15 10.77
CA PRO A 201 -27.27 -17.87 11.15
C PRO A 201 -28.45 -17.00 10.72
N GLU A 202 -29.12 -17.39 9.65
CA GLU A 202 -30.41 -16.86 9.28
C GLU A 202 -31.33 -17.21 10.44
N ILE A 203 -31.69 -16.22 11.26
CA ILE A 203 -32.73 -16.40 12.26
C ILE A 203 -34.01 -16.59 11.44
N THR A 204 -34.34 -17.84 11.15
CA THR A 204 -35.66 -18.21 10.64
C THR A 204 -36.63 -17.91 11.77
N GLU A 205 -37.15 -16.69 11.75
CA GLU A 205 -38.23 -16.23 12.61
C GLU A 205 -39.40 -17.19 12.41
N ASN A 206 -39.58 -18.12 13.34
CA ASN A 206 -40.76 -18.99 13.48
C ASN A 206 -40.79 -19.57 14.89
N VAL A 207 -40.73 -18.70 15.91
CA VAL A 207 -41.33 -19.04 17.21
C VAL A 207 -42.69 -18.35 17.23
N SER A 208 -43.69 -19.04 16.69
CA SER A 208 -45.09 -18.65 16.85
C SER A 208 -45.50 -18.87 18.31
N ILE A 209 -45.21 -17.89 19.17
CA ILE A 209 -45.89 -17.72 20.44
C ILE A 209 -47.24 -17.05 20.12
N PRO A 210 -48.38 -17.56 20.59
CA PRO A 210 -49.63 -16.83 20.47
C PRO A 210 -49.56 -15.62 21.42
N ILE A 211 -49.38 -14.42 20.86
CA ILE A 211 -49.38 -13.17 21.61
C ILE A 211 -50.69 -12.44 21.29
N GLU A 212 -51.56 -12.30 22.30
CA GLU A 212 -52.65 -11.31 22.31
C GLU A 212 -52.06 -9.90 22.45
N PRO A 213 -52.61 -8.87 21.78
CA PRO A 213 -51.98 -7.57 21.74
C PRO A 213 -52.37 -6.75 22.97
N GLU A 214 -51.38 -6.30 23.73
CA GLU A 214 -51.56 -5.09 24.53
C GLU A 214 -50.42 -4.10 24.28
N GLN A 215 -50.79 -2.93 23.77
CA GLN A 215 -49.91 -1.81 23.46
C GLN A 215 -49.39 -1.18 24.76
N LYS A 216 -48.07 -0.97 24.84
CA LYS A 216 -47.54 0.13 25.63
C LYS A 216 -46.27 0.71 25.00
N ASN A 217 -46.41 1.95 24.52
CA ASN A 217 -45.35 2.86 24.14
C ASN A 217 -44.32 3.00 25.26
N ILE A 218 -43.05 2.72 24.98
CA ILE A 218 -41.93 3.44 25.58
C ILE A 218 -40.89 3.71 24.50
N SER A 219 -40.77 4.99 24.15
CA SER A 219 -39.68 5.55 23.36
C SER A 219 -38.41 5.66 24.20
N SER A 220 -37.32 5.02 23.79
CA SER A 220 -35.98 5.60 24.00
C SER A 220 -34.92 4.82 23.22
N SER A 221 -34.26 5.57 22.35
CA SER A 221 -33.00 5.27 21.69
C SER A 221 -31.91 4.89 22.68
N LEU A 222 -31.26 3.73 22.50
CA LEU A 222 -29.97 3.45 23.13
C LEU A 222 -29.02 2.78 22.13
N THR A 223 -27.82 3.35 22.06
CA THR A 223 -26.64 3.01 21.25
C THR A 223 -25.99 1.70 21.70
N PRO A 224 -25.34 0.93 20.80
CA PRO A 224 -24.63 -0.28 21.19
C PRO A 224 -23.20 0.03 21.68
N CYS A 225 -22.78 -0.76 22.68
CA CYS A 225 -21.40 -0.99 23.16
C CYS A 225 -20.87 -0.08 24.27
N GLU A 226 -21.32 -0.33 25.51
CA GLU A 226 -20.45 -0.24 26.68
C GLU A 226 -19.88 -1.65 26.98
N GLN A 227 -18.58 -1.72 27.23
CA GLN A 227 -17.88 -2.92 27.67
C GLN A 227 -18.45 -3.38 29.02
N TRP A 228 -18.98 -4.61 29.08
CA TRP A 228 -19.33 -5.23 30.36
C TRP A 228 -18.09 -5.90 30.94
N HIS A 229 -17.48 -5.27 31.96
CA HIS A 229 -16.59 -5.95 32.89
C HIS A 229 -17.45 -6.45 34.04
N VAL A 230 -17.73 -7.74 34.09
CA VAL A 230 -18.53 -8.34 35.17
C VAL A 230 -17.63 -9.25 36.00
N GLU A 231 -17.09 -8.71 37.08
CA GLU A 231 -16.55 -9.51 38.18
C GLU A 231 -17.73 -9.96 39.05
N GLY A 232 -18.04 -11.26 39.04
CA GLY A 232 -19.01 -11.87 39.97
C GLY A 232 -20.48 -11.81 39.56
N SER A 233 -20.81 -12.14 38.31
CA SER A 233 -22.18 -12.13 37.80
C SER A 233 -23.00 -13.35 38.28
N GLU A 234 -23.91 -13.13 39.23
CA GLU A 234 -25.04 -14.01 39.45
C GLU A 234 -26.13 -13.69 38.41
N LEU A 235 -26.60 -14.69 37.66
CA LEU A 235 -27.75 -14.56 36.76
C LEU A 235 -28.99 -15.12 37.43
N GLN A 236 -30.06 -14.32 37.53
CA GLN A 236 -31.34 -14.73 38.10
C GLN A 236 -32.34 -15.07 37.00
N PHE A 237 -32.91 -16.27 37.05
CA PHE A 237 -33.92 -16.74 36.10
C PHE A 237 -35.31 -16.74 36.76
N LEU A 238 -36.20 -15.91 36.22
CA LEU A 238 -37.57 -15.72 36.68
C LEU A 238 -38.56 -16.17 35.59
N ASP A 239 -39.68 -16.77 36.01
CA ASP A 239 -40.84 -17.03 35.14
C ASP A 239 -41.59 -15.72 34.85
N LEU A 240 -42.52 -15.72 33.90
CA LEU A 240 -43.38 -14.59 33.48
C LEU A 240 -44.24 -13.96 34.61
N LYS A 241 -44.19 -14.55 35.81
CA LYS A 241 -44.85 -14.07 37.04
C LYS A 241 -43.85 -13.64 38.12
N ASP A 242 -42.60 -13.34 37.74
CA ASP A 242 -41.49 -12.95 38.63
C ASP A 242 -41.22 -13.97 39.75
N LYS A 243 -41.36 -15.27 39.45
CA LYS A 243 -41.04 -16.36 40.38
C LYS A 243 -39.74 -17.06 39.98
N PRO A 244 -38.86 -17.42 40.92
CA PRO A 244 -37.60 -18.09 40.62
C PRO A 244 -37.84 -19.47 39.99
N ILE A 245 -37.10 -19.77 38.93
CA ILE A 245 -37.17 -21.07 38.24
C ILE A 245 -36.19 -22.04 38.89
N GLU A 246 -36.71 -22.98 39.68
CA GLU A 246 -35.90 -24.02 40.35
C GLU A 246 -35.49 -25.14 39.38
N ARG A 247 -34.26 -25.65 39.52
CA ARG A 247 -33.71 -26.83 38.80
C ARG A 247 -33.66 -26.71 37.28
N ALA A 248 -33.56 -25.50 36.73
CA ALA A 248 -33.28 -25.31 35.32
C ALA A 248 -31.79 -25.55 35.05
N SER A 249 -31.50 -26.34 34.00
CA SER A 249 -30.14 -26.44 33.46
C SER A 249 -29.96 -25.33 32.45
N VAL A 250 -28.97 -24.47 32.69
CA VAL A 250 -28.65 -23.34 31.81
C VAL A 250 -27.28 -23.58 31.20
N GLU A 251 -27.24 -23.53 29.87
CA GLU A 251 -26.01 -23.63 29.09
C GLU A 251 -25.74 -22.26 28.46
N LEU A 252 -24.67 -21.60 28.91
CA LEU A 252 -24.24 -20.31 28.40
C LEU A 252 -23.01 -20.49 27.52
N LYS A 253 -23.21 -20.28 26.22
CA LYS A 253 -22.15 -20.34 25.22
C LYS A 253 -21.62 -18.94 24.96
N VAL A 254 -20.48 -18.62 25.57
CA VAL A 254 -19.80 -17.34 25.35
C VAL A 254 -18.96 -17.46 24.07
N LEU A 255 -19.04 -16.44 23.19
CA LEU A 255 -18.43 -16.43 21.86
C LEU A 255 -16.89 -16.60 21.86
N TYR A 256 -16.23 -16.56 23.02
CA TYR A 256 -14.80 -16.81 23.20
C TYR A 256 -14.54 -17.76 24.39
N GLY A 257 -14.70 -19.06 24.15
CA GLY A 257 -13.81 -20.07 24.73
C GLY A 257 -14.10 -20.64 26.12
N ARG A 258 -15.25 -20.37 26.76
CA ARG A 258 -15.71 -21.17 27.91
C ARG A 258 -17.21 -21.43 27.82
N GLU A 259 -17.58 -22.71 27.81
CA GLU A 259 -18.96 -23.14 28.07
C GLU A 259 -19.14 -23.16 29.59
N PHE A 260 -20.08 -22.35 30.08
CA PHE A 260 -20.46 -22.38 31.48
C PHE A 260 -21.77 -23.13 31.60
N THR A 261 -21.73 -24.26 32.30
CA THR A 261 -22.91 -25.06 32.63
C THR A 261 -23.22 -24.88 34.10
N GLY A 262 -24.45 -24.45 34.42
CA GLY A 262 -24.90 -24.26 35.79
C GLY A 262 -26.33 -24.73 35.98
N THR A 263 -26.66 -25.12 37.21
CA THR A 263 -28.03 -25.40 37.63
C THR A 263 -28.49 -24.31 38.57
N THR A 264 -29.73 -23.83 38.40
CA THR A 264 -30.32 -22.84 39.30
C THR A 264 -30.50 -23.41 40.71
N ASP A 265 -30.21 -22.60 41.72
CA ASP A 265 -30.54 -22.90 43.11
C ASP A 265 -32.03 -22.62 43.41
N ASN A 266 -32.44 -22.74 44.69
CA ASN A 266 -33.83 -22.51 45.12
C ASN A 266 -34.27 -21.04 45.00
N GLU A 267 -33.36 -20.13 44.69
CA GLU A 267 -33.63 -18.70 44.46
C GLU A 267 -33.51 -18.32 42.98
N GLY A 268 -33.28 -19.30 42.09
CA GLY A 268 -33.17 -19.09 40.65
C GLY A 268 -31.82 -18.51 40.22
N LEU A 269 -30.81 -18.52 41.10
CA LEU A 269 -29.49 -17.94 40.85
C LEU A 269 -28.54 -18.98 40.25
N VAL A 270 -27.76 -18.56 39.25
CA VAL A 270 -26.64 -19.33 38.71
C VAL A 270 -25.36 -18.54 38.93
N LYS A 271 -24.43 -19.12 39.69
CA LYS A 271 -23.07 -18.61 39.89
C LYS A 271 -22.18 -19.10 38.75
N LEU A 272 -21.74 -18.18 37.91
CA LEU A 272 -20.74 -18.44 36.88
C LEU A 272 -19.35 -18.23 37.49
N GLY A 273 -18.50 -19.27 37.51
CA GLY A 273 -17.13 -19.22 38.03
C GLY A 273 -16.10 -19.46 36.93
#